data_AF-A0A920RIQ5-F1
#
_entry.id   AF-A0A920RIQ5-F1
#
_cell.length_a   1.000
_cell.length_b   1.000
_cell.length_c   1.000
_cell.angle_alpha   90.00
_cell.angle_beta   90.00
_cell.angle_gamma   90.00
#
_symmetry.space_group_name_H-M   'P 1'
#
loop_
_entity.id
_entity.type
_entity.pdbx_description
1 polymer ?
#
loop_
_entity_poly.entity_id
_entity_poly.type
_entity_poly.pdbx_seq_one_letter_code
_entity_poly.pdbx_strand_id
1 'polypeptide(L)'
;MIVIPNDRILEVLGGSATLLEAFAEANEVLLNAVQGISELITRPGLINVDFADVRTVMAEMGVAMMGSAIATGEARAVDAVQSAVSSPLLEDVNIHGARGLLVNVSAGPDMALEEFAQIGETVNQFAAADATVVIGTVLDPTLEGAVRVTLVATGIRRGGPVEVIEGGRKEPLVKPVDYDTPTVIRRGPRAVATGGMVNVAEDGEYLDIPAFLRRQAD
;
A
#
# COMPACT_ATOMS: atom_id res chain seq x y z
N MET A 1 -9.59 -3.35 -4.54
CA MET A 1 -10.75 -3.19 -3.63
C MET A 1 -10.59 -1.88 -2.89
N ILE A 2 -11.54 -0.95 -3.03
CA ILE A 2 -11.53 0.33 -2.30
C ILE A 2 -12.23 0.12 -0.96
N VAL A 3 -11.60 0.53 0.13
CA VAL A 3 -12.16 0.41 1.49
C VAL A 3 -12.47 1.80 2.01
N ILE A 4 -13.71 2.03 2.43
CA ILE A 4 -14.15 3.26 3.08
C ILE A 4 -14.54 2.90 4.52
N PRO A 5 -13.78 3.35 5.53
CA PRO A 5 -14.07 3.04 6.93
C PRO A 5 -15.16 3.97 7.47
N ASN A 6 -16.32 3.42 7.82
CA ASN A 6 -17.43 4.19 8.40
C ASN A 6 -17.05 4.88 9.72
N ASP A 7 -16.13 4.30 10.49
CA ASP A 7 -15.67 4.90 11.75
C ASP A 7 -15.04 6.29 11.53
N ARG A 8 -14.36 6.50 10.40
CA ARG A 8 -13.75 7.79 10.03
C ARG A 8 -14.78 8.82 9.60
N ILE A 9 -15.90 8.38 9.03
CA ILE A 9 -17.01 9.27 8.70
C ILE A 9 -17.66 9.81 9.99
N LEU A 10 -17.74 8.99 11.04
CA LEU A 10 -18.26 9.42 12.34
C LEU A 10 -17.35 10.45 13.02
N GLU A 11 -16.03 10.35 12.84
CA GLU A 11 -15.08 11.34 13.35
C GLU A 11 -15.27 12.72 12.70
N VAL A 12 -15.59 12.76 11.41
CA VAL A 12 -15.85 14.00 10.67
C VAL A 12 -17.18 14.64 11.08
N LEU A 13 -18.23 13.85 11.26
CA LEU A 13 -19.57 14.34 11.59
C LEU A 13 -19.75 14.70 13.07
N GLY A 14 -18.95 14.10 13.95
CA GLY A 14 -19.00 14.33 15.39
C GLY A 14 -20.18 13.65 16.10
N GLY A 15 -20.20 13.75 17.44
CA GLY A 15 -21.10 12.98 18.31
C GLY A 15 -22.57 13.43 18.32
N SER A 16 -22.94 14.50 17.60
CA SER A 16 -24.32 15.01 17.53
C SER A 16 -25.03 14.68 16.22
N ALA A 17 -24.36 14.01 15.28
CA ALA A 17 -24.93 13.66 13.99
C ALA A 17 -25.98 12.54 14.12
N THR A 18 -27.04 12.64 13.33
CA THR A 18 -28.08 11.62 13.22
C THR A 18 -27.60 10.46 12.35
N LEU A 19 -28.23 9.29 12.50
CA LEU A 19 -27.94 8.12 11.66
C LEU A 19 -28.13 8.41 10.17
N LEU A 20 -29.13 9.22 9.81
CA LEU A 20 -29.39 9.59 8.42
C LEU A 20 -28.27 10.47 7.84
N GLU A 21 -27.75 11.41 8.62
CA GLU A 21 -26.60 12.23 8.21
C GLU A 21 -25.34 11.38 8.03
N ALA A 22 -25.10 10.41 8.92
CA ALA A 22 -23.98 9.47 8.78
C ALA A 22 -24.03 8.64 7.49
N PHE A 23 -25.22 8.13 7.12
CA PHE A 23 -25.38 7.42 5.85
C PHE A 23 -25.31 8.35 4.64
N ALA A 24 -25.81 9.57 4.75
CA ALA A 24 -25.70 10.55 3.67
C ALA A 24 -24.23 10.86 3.37
N GLU A 25 -23.41 11.09 4.39
CA GLU A 25 -21.98 11.33 4.23
C GLU A 25 -21.25 10.11 3.65
N ALA A 26 -21.57 8.90 4.11
CA ALA A 26 -21.00 7.68 3.52
C ALA A 26 -21.36 7.53 2.04
N ASN A 27 -22.59 7.86 1.66
CA ASN A 27 -23.03 7.85 0.26
C ASN A 27 -22.30 8.92 -0.55
N GLU A 28 -22.04 10.09 0.03
CA GLU A 28 -21.28 11.17 -0.61
C GLU A 28 -19.83 10.73 -0.91
N VAL A 29 -19.17 10.07 0.04
CA VAL A 29 -17.82 9.51 -0.17
C VAL A 29 -17.84 8.44 -1.28
N LEU A 30 -18.83 7.54 -1.27
CA LEU A 30 -18.98 6.52 -2.33
C LEU A 30 -19.26 7.14 -3.71
N LEU A 31 -20.11 8.17 -3.75
CA LEU A 31 -20.41 8.91 -4.97
C LEU A 31 -19.13 9.54 -5.52
N ASN A 32 -18.38 10.26 -4.68
CA ASN A 32 -17.12 10.89 -5.05
C ASN A 32 -16.09 9.85 -5.55
N ALA A 33 -16.05 8.65 -4.97
CA ALA A 33 -15.15 7.58 -5.39
C ALA A 33 -15.43 7.09 -6.82
N VAL A 34 -16.69 6.78 -7.08
CA VAL A 34 -17.13 6.28 -8.38
C VAL A 34 -17.06 7.39 -9.42
N GLN A 35 -17.49 8.59 -9.06
CA GLN A 35 -17.44 9.77 -9.93
C GLN A 35 -16.00 10.09 -10.32
N GLY A 36 -15.06 10.15 -9.36
CA GLY A 36 -13.66 10.47 -9.65
C GLY A 36 -13.01 9.54 -10.68
N ILE A 37 -13.27 8.23 -10.60
CA ILE A 37 -12.73 7.24 -11.55
C ILE A 37 -13.51 7.27 -12.87
N SER A 38 -14.84 7.38 -12.83
CA SER A 38 -15.67 7.37 -14.02
C SER A 38 -15.46 8.61 -14.88
N GLU A 39 -15.33 9.78 -14.27
CA GLU A 39 -15.14 11.04 -14.99
C GLU A 39 -13.80 11.06 -15.73
N LEU A 40 -12.74 10.48 -15.15
CA LEU A 40 -11.43 10.33 -15.82
C LEU A 40 -11.48 9.56 -17.14
N ILE A 41 -12.45 8.64 -17.28
CA ILE A 41 -12.60 7.79 -18.48
C ILE A 41 -13.60 8.41 -19.46
N THR A 42 -14.66 9.01 -18.93
CA THR A 42 -15.86 9.34 -19.71
C THR A 42 -15.97 10.82 -20.08
N ARG A 43 -15.38 11.72 -19.29
CA ARG A 43 -15.42 13.17 -19.55
C ARG A 43 -14.10 13.59 -20.20
N PRO A 44 -14.14 14.26 -21.37
CA PRO A 44 -12.94 14.77 -21.99
C PRO A 44 -12.31 15.87 -21.12
N GLY A 45 -11.11 15.59 -20.65
CA GLY A 45 -10.20 16.54 -19.99
C GLY A 45 -9.28 17.26 -20.96
N LEU A 46 -8.46 18.19 -20.43
CA LEU A 46 -7.29 18.71 -21.13
C LEU A 46 -6.22 17.63 -21.28
N ILE A 47 -6.06 16.83 -20.24
CA ILE A 47 -5.21 15.65 -20.15
C ILE A 47 -6.11 14.47 -19.83
N ASN A 48 -6.35 13.65 -20.83
CA ASN A 48 -7.19 12.47 -20.74
C ASN A 48 -6.36 11.28 -20.28
N VAL A 49 -6.91 10.48 -19.39
CA VAL A 49 -6.36 9.20 -18.97
C VAL A 49 -7.12 8.11 -19.72
N ASP A 50 -6.43 7.07 -20.18
CA ASP A 50 -7.11 5.96 -20.85
C ASP A 50 -7.51 4.85 -19.86
N PHE A 51 -8.37 3.93 -20.31
CA PHE A 51 -8.80 2.83 -19.46
C PHE A 51 -7.68 1.84 -19.14
N ALA A 52 -6.63 1.75 -19.97
CA ALA A 52 -5.49 0.88 -19.70
C ALA A 52 -4.64 1.41 -18.53
N ASP A 53 -4.47 2.74 -18.44
CA ASP A 53 -3.77 3.40 -17.33
C ASP A 53 -4.52 3.19 -16.02
N VAL A 54 -5.84 3.46 -16.00
CA VAL A 54 -6.68 3.23 -14.81
C VAL A 54 -6.66 1.76 -14.40
N ARG A 55 -6.81 0.84 -15.36
CA ARG A 55 -6.75 -0.61 -15.09
C ARG A 55 -5.42 -1.01 -14.49
N THR A 56 -4.31 -0.44 -14.95
CA THR A 56 -2.96 -0.76 -14.47
C THR A 56 -2.79 -0.32 -13.02
N VAL A 57 -3.16 0.92 -12.68
CA VAL A 57 -3.10 1.42 -11.30
C VAL A 57 -4.04 0.65 -10.37
N MET A 58 -5.24 0.30 -10.83
CA MET A 58 -6.21 -0.44 -10.03
C MET A 58 -5.94 -1.94 -9.93
N ALA A 59 -5.10 -2.49 -10.83
CA ALA A 59 -4.66 -3.89 -10.78
C ALA A 59 -3.59 -4.13 -9.69
N GLU A 60 -3.01 -3.07 -9.13
CA GLU A 60 -2.10 -3.18 -8.00
C GLU A 60 -2.76 -3.93 -6.82
N MET A 61 -2.08 -4.97 -6.36
CA MET A 61 -2.58 -5.84 -5.30
C MET A 61 -2.49 -5.13 -3.95
N GLY A 62 -3.62 -4.98 -3.28
CA GLY A 62 -3.66 -4.38 -1.95
C GLY A 62 -4.99 -3.73 -1.62
N VAL A 63 -5.00 -3.04 -0.48
CA VAL A 63 -6.09 -2.15 -0.11
C VAL A 63 -5.94 -0.86 -0.92
N ALA A 64 -7.05 -0.34 -1.41
CA ALA A 64 -7.12 1.00 -1.97
C ALA A 64 -7.91 1.92 -1.04
N MET A 65 -7.47 3.17 -0.95
CA MET A 65 -8.12 4.21 -0.17
C MET A 65 -8.26 5.47 -0.98
N MET A 66 -9.15 6.36 -0.54
CA MET A 66 -9.51 7.55 -1.28
C MET A 66 -9.54 8.76 -0.35
N GLY A 67 -9.05 9.89 -0.88
CA GLY A 67 -9.25 11.21 -0.32
C GLY A 67 -9.83 12.14 -1.38
N SER A 68 -10.67 13.09 -0.96
CA SER A 68 -11.22 14.12 -1.83
C SER A 68 -11.21 15.45 -1.09
N ALA A 69 -10.89 16.52 -1.80
CA ALA A 69 -10.96 17.87 -1.26
C ALA A 69 -11.24 18.89 -2.37
N ILE A 70 -11.80 20.03 -1.94
CA ILE A 70 -12.06 21.19 -2.80
C ILE A 70 -11.35 22.38 -2.15
N ALA A 71 -10.62 23.15 -2.95
CA ALA A 71 -10.00 24.39 -2.50
C ALA A 71 -10.25 25.53 -3.49
N THR A 72 -10.14 26.76 -2.99
CA THR A 72 -10.34 28.01 -3.72
C THR A 72 -9.24 29.01 -3.36
N GLY A 73 -9.07 30.07 -4.16
CA GLY A 73 -8.04 31.07 -3.96
C GLY A 73 -6.76 30.81 -4.76
N GLU A 74 -5.68 31.54 -4.43
CA GLU A 74 -4.44 31.58 -5.22
C GLU A 74 -3.60 30.28 -5.10
N ALA A 75 -3.63 29.62 -3.94
CA ALA A 75 -2.93 28.36 -3.68
C ALA A 75 -3.84 27.12 -3.80
N ARG A 76 -5.03 27.27 -4.42
CA ARG A 76 -6.06 26.22 -4.48
C ARG A 76 -5.58 24.87 -5.01
N ALA A 77 -4.61 24.88 -5.92
CA ALA A 77 -4.06 23.67 -6.51
C ALA A 77 -3.33 22.81 -5.47
N VAL A 78 -2.40 23.42 -4.73
CA VAL A 78 -1.61 22.75 -3.68
C VAL A 78 -2.50 22.43 -2.47
N ASP A 79 -3.33 23.38 -2.05
CA ASP A 79 -4.21 23.23 -0.90
C ASP A 79 -5.21 22.08 -1.08
N ALA A 80 -5.76 21.91 -2.29
CA ALA A 80 -6.67 20.79 -2.60
C ALA A 80 -5.94 19.45 -2.49
N VAL A 81 -4.71 19.33 -3.00
CA VAL A 81 -3.94 18.08 -2.89
C VAL A 81 -3.59 17.78 -1.44
N GLN A 82 -3.08 18.76 -0.70
CA GLN A 82 -2.72 18.58 0.70
C GLN A 82 -3.92 18.17 1.55
N SER A 83 -5.06 18.82 1.33
CA SER A 83 -6.31 18.49 2.02
C SER A 83 -6.84 17.11 1.64
N ALA A 84 -6.69 16.70 0.37
CA ALA A 84 -7.08 15.36 -0.08
C ALA A 84 -6.21 14.27 0.54
N VAL A 85 -4.90 14.52 0.64
CA VAL A 85 -3.92 13.61 1.27
C VAL A 85 -4.14 13.52 2.78
N SER A 86 -4.46 14.63 3.44
CA SER A 86 -4.74 14.69 4.88
C SER A 86 -6.18 14.33 5.23
N SER A 87 -6.92 13.66 4.33
CA SER A 87 -8.29 13.26 4.60
C SER A 87 -8.35 12.25 5.76
N PRO A 88 -9.33 12.36 6.68
CA PRO A 88 -9.53 11.40 7.77
C PRO A 88 -9.69 9.95 7.29
N LEU A 89 -10.12 9.76 6.04
CA LEU A 89 -10.24 8.44 5.41
C LEU A 89 -8.88 7.77 5.12
N LEU A 90 -7.78 8.52 5.23
CA LEU A 90 -6.41 8.10 4.89
C LEU A 90 -5.45 8.08 6.09
N GLU A 91 -5.87 8.51 7.29
CA GLU A 91 -4.98 8.71 8.45
C GLU A 91 -4.19 7.47 8.90
N ASP A 92 -4.79 6.28 8.84
CA ASP A 92 -4.14 5.02 9.25
C ASP A 92 -3.20 4.44 8.20
N VAL A 93 -3.05 5.12 7.07
CA VAL A 93 -2.37 4.59 5.91
C VAL A 93 -1.24 5.50 5.48
N ASN A 94 -0.06 4.89 5.41
CA ASN A 94 1.09 5.55 4.84
C ASN A 94 0.96 5.59 3.31
N ILE A 95 0.42 6.71 2.80
CA ILE A 95 0.28 6.97 1.36
C ILE A 95 1.64 6.98 0.66
N HIS A 96 2.73 7.35 1.36
CA HIS A 96 4.10 7.31 0.82
C HIS A 96 4.56 5.91 0.38
N GLY A 97 3.86 4.85 0.80
CA GLY A 97 4.11 3.48 0.37
C GLY A 97 3.21 2.97 -0.75
N ALA A 98 2.32 3.80 -1.31
CA ALA A 98 1.41 3.39 -2.38
C ALA A 98 2.17 3.11 -3.68
N ARG A 99 1.88 1.97 -4.31
CA ARG A 99 2.48 1.56 -5.60
C ARG A 99 1.72 2.10 -6.80
N GLY A 100 0.46 2.47 -6.61
CA GLY A 100 -0.36 3.08 -7.62
C GLY A 100 -1.07 4.29 -7.05
N LEU A 101 -1.11 5.38 -7.81
CA LEU A 101 -1.79 6.60 -7.42
C LEU A 101 -2.59 7.12 -8.61
N LEU A 102 -3.90 7.22 -8.45
CA LEU A 102 -4.79 7.80 -9.43
C LEU A 102 -5.31 9.13 -8.90
N VAL A 103 -5.11 10.21 -9.64
CA VAL A 103 -5.54 11.56 -9.25
C VAL A 103 -6.45 12.12 -10.32
N ASN A 104 -7.67 12.47 -9.91
CA ASN A 104 -8.62 13.21 -10.73
C ASN A 104 -8.62 14.67 -10.28
N VAL A 105 -8.35 15.57 -11.22
CA VAL A 105 -8.40 17.02 -11.00
C VAL A 105 -9.60 17.57 -11.76
N SER A 106 -10.65 17.96 -11.04
CA SER A 106 -11.80 18.66 -11.62
C SER A 106 -11.69 20.16 -11.36
N ALA A 107 -11.72 20.97 -12.41
CA ALA A 107 -11.62 22.42 -12.30
C ALA A 107 -12.37 23.12 -13.43
N GLY A 108 -12.65 24.40 -13.26
CA GLY A 108 -13.19 25.24 -14.33
C GLY A 108 -12.22 25.46 -15.49
N PRO A 109 -12.69 26.06 -16.60
CA PRO A 109 -11.85 26.46 -17.74
C PRO A 109 -10.75 27.48 -17.39
N ASP A 110 -10.82 28.06 -16.19
CA ASP A 110 -9.86 29.01 -15.61
C ASP A 110 -8.61 28.33 -15.01
N MET A 111 -8.54 26.99 -14.99
CA MET A 111 -7.37 26.28 -14.48
C MET A 111 -6.11 26.57 -15.31
N ALA A 112 -5.06 27.06 -14.65
CA ALA A 112 -3.79 27.34 -15.29
C ALA A 112 -2.90 26.10 -15.38
N LEU A 113 -2.00 26.07 -16.37
CA LEU A 113 -1.02 24.99 -16.52
C LEU A 113 -0.05 24.92 -15.32
N GLU A 114 0.26 26.06 -14.71
CA GLU A 114 1.11 26.13 -13.52
C GLU A 114 0.45 25.42 -12.33
N GLU A 115 -0.85 25.61 -12.11
CA GLU A 115 -1.62 24.91 -11.08
C GLU A 115 -1.59 23.39 -11.29
N PHE A 116 -1.72 22.93 -12.55
CA PHE A 116 -1.61 21.52 -12.88
C PHE A 116 -0.21 20.96 -12.58
N ALA A 117 0.84 21.70 -12.93
CA ALA A 117 2.22 21.31 -12.66
C ALA A 117 2.50 21.20 -11.14
N GLN A 118 1.99 22.15 -10.35
CA GLN A 118 2.09 22.14 -8.90
C GLN A 118 1.38 20.93 -8.27
N ILE A 119 0.20 20.56 -8.78
CA ILE A 119 -0.50 19.34 -8.37
C ILE A 119 0.36 18.12 -8.65
N GLY A 120 0.90 18.01 -9.86
CA GLY A 120 1.76 16.89 -10.25
C GLY A 120 3.01 16.76 -9.38
N GLU A 121 3.69 17.86 -9.08
CA GLU A 121 4.86 17.86 -8.19
C GLU A 121 4.48 17.45 -6.76
N THR A 122 3.41 18.03 -6.22
CA THR A 122 2.95 17.76 -4.86
C THR A 122 2.53 16.30 -4.69
N VAL A 123 1.76 15.76 -5.64
CA VAL A 123 1.32 14.36 -5.65
C VAL A 123 2.51 13.40 -5.69
N ASN A 124 3.52 13.70 -6.51
CA ASN A 124 4.72 12.86 -6.62
C ASN A 124 5.54 12.80 -5.32
N GLN A 125 5.51 13.84 -4.48
CA GLN A 125 6.16 13.82 -3.16
C GLN A 125 5.51 12.81 -2.19
N PHE A 126 4.23 12.49 -2.40
CA PHE A 126 3.48 11.53 -1.60
C PHE A 126 3.48 10.11 -2.18
N ALA A 127 4.02 9.90 -3.37
CA ALA A 127 4.09 8.58 -3.99
C ALA A 127 5.42 7.88 -3.68
N ALA A 128 5.44 6.54 -3.73
CA ALA A 128 6.70 5.79 -3.65
C ALA A 128 7.55 6.04 -4.91
N ALA A 129 8.88 5.91 -4.80
CA ALA A 129 9.79 6.14 -5.93
C ALA A 129 9.55 5.21 -7.14
N ASP A 130 8.97 4.02 -6.91
CA ASP A 130 8.58 3.04 -7.92
C ASP A 130 7.06 3.04 -8.20
N ALA A 131 6.33 4.06 -7.76
CA ALA A 131 4.89 4.13 -7.91
C ALA A 131 4.47 4.54 -9.34
N THR A 132 3.38 3.93 -9.82
CA THR A 132 2.71 4.38 -11.04
C THR A 132 1.71 5.48 -10.69
N VAL A 133 2.01 6.71 -11.08
CA VAL A 133 1.15 7.88 -10.84
C VAL A 133 0.44 8.26 -12.13
N VAL A 134 -0.89 8.30 -12.08
CA VAL A 134 -1.76 8.69 -13.19
C VAL A 134 -2.58 9.89 -12.77
N ILE A 135 -2.39 11.01 -13.46
CA ILE A 135 -3.09 12.26 -13.20
C ILE A 135 -3.95 12.58 -14.42
N GLY A 136 -5.25 12.69 -14.22
CA GLY A 136 -6.16 13.19 -15.24
C GLY A 136 -6.87 14.46 -14.81
N THR A 137 -7.38 15.15 -15.81
CA THR A 137 -8.09 16.42 -15.61
C THR A 137 -9.50 16.29 -16.15
N VAL A 138 -10.44 16.99 -15.55
CA VAL A 138 -11.82 17.07 -16.00
C VAL A 138 -12.22 18.53 -15.95
N LEU A 139 -12.68 19.05 -17.09
CA LEU A 139 -13.21 20.41 -17.14
C LEU A 139 -14.67 20.41 -16.67
N ASP A 140 -14.92 21.15 -15.61
CA ASP A 140 -16.25 21.36 -15.05
C ASP A 140 -16.53 22.87 -14.90
N PRO A 141 -17.37 23.47 -15.76
CA PRO A 141 -17.72 24.88 -15.67
C PRO A 141 -18.34 25.30 -14.34
N THR A 142 -18.88 24.35 -13.55
CA THR A 142 -19.46 24.64 -12.24
C THR A 142 -18.39 24.89 -11.16
N LEU A 143 -17.13 24.54 -11.44
CA LEU A 143 -15.98 24.72 -10.54
C LEU A 143 -15.12 25.93 -10.91
N GLU A 144 -15.68 26.95 -11.58
CA GLU A 144 -14.93 28.19 -11.83
C GLU A 144 -14.48 28.84 -10.52
N GLY A 145 -13.19 29.16 -10.40
CA GLY A 145 -12.62 29.66 -9.14
C GLY A 145 -12.29 28.57 -8.09
N ALA A 146 -12.58 27.30 -8.36
CA ALA A 146 -12.32 26.18 -7.46
C ALA A 146 -11.57 25.02 -8.15
N VAL A 147 -10.82 24.24 -7.37
CA VAL A 147 -10.22 22.98 -7.82
C VAL A 147 -10.64 21.89 -6.87
N ARG A 148 -11.23 20.82 -7.42
CA ARG A 148 -11.53 19.58 -6.70
C ARG A 148 -10.51 18.52 -7.09
N VAL A 149 -9.84 17.96 -6.08
CA VAL A 149 -8.89 16.86 -6.26
C VAL A 149 -9.46 15.62 -5.59
N THR A 150 -9.58 14.54 -6.35
CA THR A 150 -9.88 13.20 -5.84
C THR A 150 -8.66 12.32 -6.05
N LEU A 151 -8.13 11.76 -4.97
CA LEU A 151 -6.96 10.90 -4.95
C LEU A 151 -7.38 9.49 -4.55
N VAL A 152 -6.96 8.49 -5.33
CA VAL A 152 -7.14 7.07 -5.04
C VAL A 152 -5.77 6.42 -4.99
N ALA A 153 -5.35 6.01 -3.80
CA ALA A 153 -4.09 5.31 -3.58
C ALA A 153 -4.35 3.80 -3.59
N THR A 154 -3.56 3.04 -4.35
CA THR A 154 -3.66 1.58 -4.50
C THR A 154 -2.31 0.91 -4.19
N GLY A 155 -2.32 -0.41 -4.02
CA GLY A 155 -1.11 -1.16 -3.66
C GLY A 155 -0.60 -0.87 -2.25
N ILE A 156 -1.46 -0.36 -1.37
CA ILE A 156 -1.13 -0.04 0.01
C ILE A 156 -1.05 -1.36 0.78
N ARG A 157 0.15 -1.69 1.26
CA ARG A 157 0.34 -2.78 2.20
C ARG A 157 -0.12 -2.28 3.58
N ARG A 158 -1.19 -2.86 4.14
CA ARG A 158 -1.42 -2.78 5.59
C ARG A 158 -0.12 -3.24 6.23
N GLY A 159 0.52 -2.37 7.01
CA GLY A 159 1.81 -2.66 7.62
C GLY A 159 1.83 -4.09 8.17
N GLY A 160 2.64 -4.95 7.55
CA GLY A 160 3.27 -6.00 8.33
C GLY A 160 4.08 -5.31 9.42
N PRO A 161 4.26 -5.94 10.60
CA PRO A 161 4.97 -5.31 11.70
C PRO A 161 6.26 -4.70 11.17
N VAL A 162 6.43 -3.40 11.39
CA VAL A 162 7.68 -2.71 11.11
C VAL A 162 8.73 -3.50 11.88
N GLU A 163 9.54 -4.30 11.20
CA GLU A 163 10.78 -4.79 11.78
C GLU A 163 11.61 -3.54 12.01
N VAL A 164 11.56 -3.05 13.24
CA VAL A 164 12.51 -2.06 13.73
C VAL A 164 13.88 -2.72 13.57
N ILE A 165 14.59 -2.36 12.51
CA ILE A 165 16.02 -2.68 12.41
C ILE A 165 16.69 -1.71 13.39
N GLU A 166 16.60 -2.02 14.68
CA GLU A 166 17.42 -1.36 15.68
C GLU A 166 18.86 -1.67 15.34
N GLY A 167 19.59 -0.65 14.90
CA GLY A 167 21.04 -0.65 14.85
C GLY A 167 21.60 -0.82 16.25
N GLY A 168 21.67 -2.06 16.72
CA GLY A 168 22.21 -2.45 18.02
C GLY A 168 22.61 -3.92 17.96
N ARG A 169 23.90 -4.18 18.21
CA ARG A 169 24.58 -5.49 18.26
C ARG A 169 23.67 -6.73 18.24
N LYS A 170 23.87 -7.60 17.23
CA LYS A 170 23.37 -8.98 17.22
C LYS A 170 23.88 -9.72 18.47
N GLU A 171 23.05 -9.83 19.50
CA GLU A 171 23.22 -10.89 20.49
C GLU A 171 22.69 -12.20 19.88
N PRO A 172 23.45 -13.31 19.95
CA PRO A 172 22.98 -14.58 19.44
C PRO A 172 21.84 -15.09 20.32
N LEU A 173 20.69 -15.39 19.69
CA LEU A 173 19.57 -16.11 20.31
C LEU A 173 20.05 -17.41 20.97
N VAL A 174 20.16 -17.40 22.29
CA VAL A 174 20.40 -18.61 23.08
C VAL A 174 19.09 -19.40 23.12
N LYS A 175 19.01 -20.47 22.32
CA LYS A 175 17.91 -21.43 22.45
C LYS A 175 17.95 -22.04 23.86
N PRO A 176 16.80 -22.19 24.56
CA PRO A 176 16.77 -22.84 25.87
C PRO A 176 17.33 -24.26 25.73
N VAL A 177 18.35 -24.58 26.52
CA VAL A 177 18.96 -25.91 26.49
C VAL A 177 18.23 -26.80 27.48
N ASP A 178 17.49 -27.80 26.99
CA ASP A 178 16.72 -28.74 27.82
C ASP A 178 17.65 -29.74 28.55
N TYR A 179 17.84 -29.57 29.86
CA TYR A 179 18.81 -30.31 30.69
C TYR A 179 18.39 -31.73 31.03
N ASP A 180 17.17 -32.14 30.70
CA ASP A 180 16.68 -33.48 30.97
C ASP A 180 17.17 -34.52 29.95
N THR A 181 17.86 -34.08 28.89
CA THR A 181 18.50 -34.98 27.93
C THR A 181 20.00 -35.19 28.22
N PRO A 182 20.48 -36.46 28.23
CA PRO A 182 21.90 -36.77 28.42
C PRO A 182 22.79 -36.07 27.38
N THR A 183 23.96 -35.60 27.83
CA THR A 183 24.91 -34.82 27.02
C THR A 183 25.38 -35.53 25.74
N VAL A 184 25.34 -36.87 25.72
CA VAL A 184 25.72 -37.69 24.56
C VAL A 184 24.74 -37.54 23.39
N ILE A 185 23.45 -37.29 23.66
CA ILE A 185 22.41 -37.06 22.65
C ILE A 185 22.43 -35.58 22.21
N ARG A 186 22.75 -34.69 23.15
CA ARG A 186 22.77 -33.23 22.93
C ARG A 186 23.93 -32.78 22.04
N ARG A 187 25.03 -33.52 22.01
CA ARG A 187 26.13 -33.35 21.04
C ARG A 187 26.00 -34.41 19.95
N GLY A 188 25.19 -34.11 18.94
CA GLY A 188 25.22 -34.88 17.69
C GLY A 188 26.66 -34.97 17.14
N PRO A 189 26.97 -36.02 16.35
CA PRO A 189 28.31 -36.25 15.84
C PRO A 189 28.79 -35.03 15.05
N ARG A 190 29.92 -34.48 15.48
CA ARG A 190 30.56 -33.30 14.92
C ARG A 190 31.10 -33.68 13.53
N ALA A 191 30.31 -33.43 12.49
CA ALA A 191 30.73 -33.61 11.10
C ALA A 191 31.86 -32.63 10.77
N VAL A 192 33.04 -33.16 10.53
CA VAL A 192 34.17 -32.44 9.95
C VAL A 192 33.81 -32.18 8.49
N ALA A 193 33.76 -30.91 8.11
CA ALA A 193 33.37 -30.48 6.77
C ALA A 193 34.44 -30.83 5.74
N THR A 194 34.14 -31.79 4.87
CA THR A 194 34.74 -31.92 3.53
C THR A 194 33.67 -32.33 2.54
N GLY A 195 33.30 -31.40 1.66
CA GLY A 195 32.76 -31.55 0.30
C GLY A 195 31.70 -32.62 -0.01
N GLY A 196 30.56 -32.16 -0.55
CA GLY A 196 29.70 -32.98 -1.42
C GLY A 196 28.27 -33.13 -0.92
N MET A 197 27.32 -32.51 -1.62
CA MET A 197 25.89 -32.72 -1.45
C MET A 197 25.50 -34.13 -1.92
N VAL A 198 24.82 -34.91 -1.08
CA VAL A 198 23.84 -35.91 -1.53
C VAL A 198 22.71 -35.96 -0.51
N ASN A 199 21.50 -35.58 -0.93
CA ASN A 199 20.27 -35.88 -0.20
C ASN A 199 19.99 -37.38 -0.33
N VAL A 200 19.96 -38.10 0.78
CA VAL A 200 19.34 -39.43 0.85
C VAL A 200 18.39 -39.41 2.03
N ALA A 201 17.14 -39.11 1.71
CA ALA A 201 16.01 -39.47 2.56
C ALA A 201 15.78 -40.97 2.44
N GLU A 202 15.45 -41.58 3.57
CA GLU A 202 14.80 -42.89 3.71
C GLU A 202 15.57 -44.10 3.15
N ASP A 203 16.26 -44.83 4.04
CA ASP A 203 16.02 -46.27 4.20
C ASP A 203 16.70 -46.78 5.48
N GLY A 204 15.87 -47.27 6.42
CA GLY A 204 16.27 -47.77 7.73
C GLY A 204 17.05 -49.10 7.70
N GLU A 205 17.31 -49.68 6.52
CA GLU A 205 17.96 -50.98 6.36
C GLU A 205 19.50 -50.92 6.34
N TYR A 206 20.11 -49.73 6.28
CA TYR A 206 21.59 -49.59 6.28
C TYR A 206 22.24 -49.75 7.67
N LEU A 207 21.43 -49.86 8.72
CA LEU A 207 21.88 -49.98 10.12
C LEU A 207 22.00 -51.43 10.60
N ASP A 208 21.42 -52.40 9.88
CA ASP A 208 21.37 -53.81 10.31
C ASP A 208 22.57 -54.66 9.85
N ILE A 209 23.51 -54.08 9.11
CA ILE A 209 24.73 -54.78 8.68
C ILE A 209 25.87 -54.51 9.68
N PRO A 210 26.36 -55.54 10.40
CA PRO A 210 27.48 -55.41 11.32
C PRO A 210 28.73 -54.82 10.68
N ALA A 211 29.43 -53.95 11.42
CA ALA A 211 30.53 -53.13 10.90
C ALA A 211 31.70 -53.89 10.26
N PHE A 212 31.89 -55.17 10.57
CA PHE A 212 33.01 -55.97 10.06
C PHE A 212 32.82 -56.45 8.60
N LEU A 213 31.59 -56.46 8.07
CA LEU A 213 31.31 -56.87 6.68
C LEU A 213 31.48 -55.74 5.66
N ARG A 214 31.64 -54.49 6.11
CA ARG A 214 31.71 -53.31 5.23
C ARG A 214 33.08 -53.11 4.57
N ARG A 215 34.11 -53.85 4.99
CA ARG A 215 35.52 -53.58 4.64
C ARG A 215 36.21 -54.63 3.74
N GLN A 216 35.46 -55.55 3.13
CA GLN A 216 36.02 -56.53 2.18
C GLN A 216 35.62 -56.29 0.72
N ALA A 217 35.00 -55.16 0.40
CA ALA A 217 34.56 -54.82 -0.95
C ALA A 217 35.12 -53.49 -1.49
N ASP A 218 36.20 -52.99 -0.89
CA ASP A 218 37.07 -51.94 -1.45
C ASP A 218 38.49 -52.47 -1.61
#